data_AF-A0A497K4Z6-F1
#
_entry.id   AF-A0A497K4Z6-F1
#
_cell.length_a   1.000
_cell.length_b   1.000
_cell.length_c   1.000
_cell.angle_alpha   90.00
_cell.angle_beta   90.00
_cell.angle_gamma   90.00
#
_symmetry.space_group_name_H-M   'P 1'
#
loop_
_entity.id
_entity.type
_entity.pdbx_description
1 polymer ?
#
loop_
_entity_poly.entity_id
_entity_poly.type
_entity_poly.pdbx_seq_one_letter_code
_entity_poly.pdbx_strand_id
1 'polypeptide(L)'
;MEENLKEKFKALMKDASTAAEVIKEVIEQDKPIHVISHLDADGLAAAGIIGKALARLGATFKVRVRHWIDEKVVEELKSEKPALTILTDLGSGYLDFLTEKLQGYKIIILDHHQPVGEPAETFIHVNPHVHGVDGSKDLSGSGIAYMAAKALDKSNVDLAAIAVVGALGDLQDKYDQKALGSLNEIIVQDAVENGYLEVKKDLIFFGRETRPIHKALALTTSPYIPGISGEEDKSLAFLASIGIKPKIGDKWRALRDLSEEEKRKLCSTLAEYLISKGFPKEALSLVGHVY
;
A
#
# COMPACT_ATOMS: atom_id res chain seq x y z
N MET A 1 -19.00 9.81 3.30
CA MET A 1 -18.11 10.60 2.42
C MET A 1 -18.67 12.01 2.25
N GLU A 2 -17.90 13.02 2.65
CA GLU A 2 -18.21 14.46 2.45
C GLU A 2 -18.34 14.79 0.95
N GLU A 3 -19.16 15.78 0.61
CA GLU A 3 -19.50 16.13 -0.79
C GLU A 3 -18.26 16.45 -1.64
N ASN A 4 -17.30 17.19 -1.08
CA ASN A 4 -16.03 17.50 -1.72
C ASN A 4 -15.19 16.24 -2.06
N LEU A 5 -15.12 15.26 -1.13
CA LEU A 5 -14.36 14.04 -1.38
C LEU A 5 -15.01 13.17 -2.47
N LYS A 6 -16.35 13.21 -2.61
CA LYS A 6 -17.05 12.53 -3.72
C LYS A 6 -16.68 13.11 -5.08
N GLU A 7 -16.55 14.43 -5.18
CA GLU A 7 -16.16 15.11 -6.42
C GLU A 7 -14.73 14.75 -6.81
N LYS A 8 -13.79 14.80 -5.86
CA LYS A 8 -12.40 14.38 -6.07
C LYS A 8 -12.28 12.93 -6.50
N PHE A 9 -13.00 12.03 -5.82
CA PHE A 9 -13.04 10.61 -6.19
C PHE A 9 -13.59 10.41 -7.61
N LYS A 10 -14.67 11.11 -7.97
CA LYS A 10 -15.26 11.03 -9.31
C LYS A 10 -14.29 11.52 -10.39
N ALA A 11 -13.54 12.59 -10.12
CA ALA A 11 -12.54 13.11 -11.04
C ALA A 11 -11.40 12.11 -11.24
N LEU A 12 -10.86 11.55 -10.15
CA LEU A 12 -9.82 10.52 -10.23
C LEU A 12 -10.30 9.25 -10.96
N MET A 13 -11.54 8.80 -10.71
CA MET A 13 -12.12 7.66 -11.41
C MET A 13 -12.32 7.91 -12.90
N LYS A 14 -12.51 9.17 -13.33
CA LYS A 14 -12.56 9.53 -14.75
C LYS A 14 -11.20 9.30 -15.42
N ASP A 15 -10.11 9.69 -14.76
CA ASP A 15 -8.76 9.47 -15.28
C ASP A 15 -8.41 7.98 -15.29
N ALA A 16 -8.76 7.25 -14.22
CA ALA A 16 -8.61 5.79 -14.16
C ALA A 16 -9.41 5.07 -15.26
N SER A 17 -10.60 5.56 -15.59
CA SER A 17 -11.42 5.03 -16.70
C SER A 17 -10.79 5.31 -18.06
N THR A 18 -10.23 6.51 -18.25
CA THR A 18 -9.49 6.88 -19.47
C THR A 18 -8.27 5.97 -19.67
N ALA A 19 -7.51 5.69 -18.60
CA ALA A 19 -6.42 4.73 -18.64
C ALA A 19 -6.91 3.31 -18.99
N ALA A 20 -8.01 2.87 -18.38
CA ALA A 20 -8.60 1.56 -18.63
C ALA A 20 -9.08 1.38 -20.09
N GLU A 21 -9.68 2.42 -20.69
CA GLU A 21 -10.08 2.43 -22.10
C GLU A 21 -8.86 2.24 -23.02
N VAL A 22 -7.80 3.02 -22.79
CA VAL A 22 -6.55 2.88 -23.57
C VAL A 22 -5.90 1.51 -23.42
N ILE A 23 -5.93 0.92 -22.22
CA ILE A 23 -5.42 -0.44 -22.01
C ILE A 23 -6.25 -1.43 -22.82
N LYS A 24 -7.58 -1.35 -22.79
CA LYS A 24 -8.47 -2.23 -23.59
C LYS A 24 -8.20 -2.11 -25.08
N GLU A 25 -8.07 -0.90 -25.61
CA GLU A 25 -7.74 -0.68 -27.03
C GLU A 25 -6.46 -1.40 -27.45
N VAL A 26 -5.43 -1.40 -26.59
CA VAL A 26 -4.14 -2.03 -26.89
C VAL A 26 -4.25 -3.56 -26.81
N ILE A 27 -5.05 -4.07 -25.87
CA ILE A 27 -5.34 -5.51 -25.75
C ILE A 27 -6.13 -6.02 -26.96
N GLU A 28 -7.15 -5.28 -27.42
CA GLU A 28 -7.95 -5.63 -28.60
C GLU A 28 -7.11 -5.69 -29.88
N GLN A 29 -6.01 -4.93 -29.93
CA GLN A 29 -5.05 -4.96 -31.03
C GLN A 29 -3.99 -6.07 -30.91
N ASP A 30 -4.07 -6.92 -29.88
CA ASP A 30 -3.11 -7.98 -29.56
C ASP A 30 -1.66 -7.48 -29.48
N LYS A 31 -1.48 -6.28 -28.92
CA LYS A 31 -0.17 -5.63 -28.81
C LYS A 31 0.42 -5.77 -27.41
N PRO A 32 1.76 -5.91 -27.29
CA PRO A 32 2.41 -6.11 -26.01
C PRO A 32 2.38 -4.83 -25.14
N ILE A 33 2.12 -5.04 -23.85
CA ILE A 33 2.14 -3.99 -22.82
C ILE A 33 3.35 -4.19 -21.91
N HIS A 34 4.08 -3.11 -21.62
CA HIS A 34 5.11 -3.10 -20.58
C HIS A 34 4.58 -2.48 -19.30
N VAL A 35 4.72 -3.18 -18.18
CA VAL A 35 4.44 -2.63 -16.85
C VAL A 35 5.77 -2.41 -16.15
N ILE A 36 6.03 -1.20 -15.65
CA ILE A 36 7.22 -0.87 -14.88
C ILE A 36 6.77 -0.37 -13.50
N SER A 37 7.26 -1.00 -12.43
CA SER A 37 6.86 -0.68 -11.07
C SER A 37 8.01 -0.46 -10.10
N HIS A 38 7.72 0.13 -8.95
CA HIS A 38 8.71 0.51 -7.95
C HIS A 38 9.11 -0.69 -7.08
N LEU A 39 10.34 -0.66 -6.52
CA LEU A 39 10.86 -1.74 -5.69
C LEU A 39 10.58 -1.50 -4.20
N ASP A 40 9.31 -1.54 -3.83
CA ASP A 40 8.84 -1.60 -2.45
C ASP A 40 7.49 -2.35 -2.37
N ALA A 41 6.83 -2.33 -1.21
CA ALA A 41 5.56 -3.03 -1.03
C ALA A 41 4.42 -2.42 -1.86
N ASP A 42 4.40 -1.09 -2.03
CA ASP A 42 3.34 -0.40 -2.77
C ASP A 42 3.47 -0.64 -4.27
N GLY A 43 4.67 -0.46 -4.81
CA GLY A 43 4.99 -0.76 -6.20
C GLY A 43 4.81 -2.23 -6.55
N LEU A 44 5.22 -3.18 -5.69
CA LEU A 44 5.00 -4.60 -5.95
C LEU A 44 3.52 -4.97 -5.93
N ALA A 45 2.74 -4.40 -5.01
CA ALA A 45 1.28 -4.56 -4.97
C ALA A 45 0.64 -3.98 -6.24
N ALA A 46 1.02 -2.76 -6.65
CA ALA A 46 0.52 -2.10 -7.85
C ALA A 46 0.81 -2.90 -9.14
N ALA A 47 2.04 -3.41 -9.28
CA ALA A 47 2.41 -4.29 -10.40
C ALA A 47 1.60 -5.60 -10.39
N GLY A 48 1.39 -6.19 -9.20
CA GLY A 48 0.58 -7.39 -9.04
C GLY A 48 -0.88 -7.18 -9.45
N ILE A 49 -1.46 -6.04 -9.05
CA ILE A 49 -2.83 -5.64 -9.38
C ILE A 49 -3.01 -5.47 -10.89
N ILE A 50 -2.18 -4.65 -11.53
CA ILE A 50 -2.25 -4.43 -12.98
C ILE A 50 -1.92 -5.71 -13.75
N GLY A 51 -0.88 -6.44 -13.36
CA GLY A 51 -0.51 -7.70 -13.99
C GLY A 51 -1.64 -8.74 -13.92
N LYS A 52 -2.35 -8.84 -12.79
CA LYS A 52 -3.50 -9.73 -12.65
C LYS A 52 -4.69 -9.31 -13.51
N ALA A 53 -4.99 -8.01 -13.57
CA ALA A 53 -6.04 -7.47 -14.43
C ALA A 53 -5.74 -7.72 -15.92
N LEU A 54 -4.50 -7.47 -16.37
CA LEU A 54 -4.05 -7.75 -17.73
C LEU A 54 -4.12 -9.24 -18.07
N ALA A 55 -3.69 -10.11 -17.15
CA ALA A 55 -3.76 -11.56 -17.33
C ALA A 55 -5.21 -12.07 -17.47
N ARG A 56 -6.15 -11.50 -16.71
CA ARG A 56 -7.59 -11.83 -16.82
C ARG A 56 -8.16 -11.50 -18.20
N LEU A 57 -7.66 -10.44 -18.83
CA LEU A 57 -8.05 -10.01 -20.16
C LEU A 57 -7.27 -10.72 -21.28
N GLY A 58 -6.39 -11.68 -20.96
CA GLY A 58 -5.59 -12.40 -21.95
C GLY A 58 -4.51 -11.55 -22.64
N ALA A 59 -4.13 -10.42 -22.04
CA ALA A 59 -3.13 -9.53 -22.62
C ALA A 59 -1.74 -10.18 -22.69
N THR A 60 -0.98 -9.87 -23.74
CA THR A 60 0.47 -10.10 -23.75
C THR A 60 1.17 -8.96 -23.03
N PHE A 61 1.82 -9.24 -21.90
CA PHE A 61 2.52 -8.21 -21.14
C PHE A 61 3.77 -8.74 -20.45
N LYS A 62 4.62 -7.81 -20.00
CA LYS A 62 5.72 -8.11 -19.09
C LYS A 62 5.78 -7.08 -17.98
N VAL A 63 6.29 -7.52 -16.83
CA VAL A 63 6.49 -6.66 -15.66
C VAL A 63 7.99 -6.50 -15.41
N ARG A 64 8.42 -5.26 -15.18
CA ARG A 64 9.75 -4.89 -14.72
C ARG A 64 9.63 -4.13 -13.41
N VAL A 65 10.51 -4.43 -12.47
CA VAL A 65 10.61 -3.68 -11.21
C VAL A 65 11.91 -2.89 -11.20
N ARG A 66 11.85 -1.63 -10.77
CA ARG A 66 12.95 -0.66 -10.79
C ARG A 66 12.95 0.17 -9.50
N HIS A 67 14.11 0.66 -9.10
CA HIS A 67 14.22 1.60 -7.97
C HIS A 67 13.96 3.05 -8.39
N TRP A 68 14.26 3.41 -9.64
CA TRP A 68 14.10 4.76 -10.16
C TRP A 68 13.95 4.72 -11.68
N ILE A 69 13.51 5.83 -12.25
CA ILE A 69 13.54 6.07 -13.69
C ILE A 69 14.85 6.75 -14.04
N ASP A 70 15.65 6.12 -14.90
CA ASP A 70 16.89 6.67 -15.44
C ASP A 70 16.98 6.45 -16.97
N GLU A 71 18.08 6.89 -17.56
CA GLU A 71 18.34 6.71 -19.00
C GLU A 71 18.29 5.24 -19.44
N LYS A 72 18.63 4.28 -18.58
CA LYS A 72 18.58 2.85 -18.95
C LYS A 72 17.14 2.38 -19.15
N VAL A 73 16.21 2.86 -18.33
CA VAL A 73 14.78 2.58 -18.51
C VAL A 73 14.29 3.16 -19.83
N VAL A 74 14.69 4.40 -20.14
CA VAL A 74 14.34 5.07 -21.41
C VAL A 74 14.92 4.32 -22.60
N GLU A 75 16.18 3.88 -22.54
CA GLU A 75 16.84 3.11 -23.59
C GLU A 75 16.16 1.74 -23.81
N GLU A 76 15.79 1.04 -22.74
CA GLU A 76 15.01 -0.22 -22.81
C GLU A 76 13.68 0.01 -23.55
N LEU A 77 12.93 1.04 -23.15
CA LEU A 77 11.65 1.40 -23.79
C LEU A 77 11.83 1.79 -25.27
N LYS A 78 12.87 2.54 -25.61
CA LYS A 78 13.18 2.93 -27.00
C LYS A 78 13.61 1.76 -27.87
N SER A 79 14.32 0.80 -27.29
CA SER A 79 14.77 -0.40 -28.00
C SER A 79 13.60 -1.35 -28.27
N GLU A 80 12.76 -1.58 -27.27
CA GLU A 80 11.70 -2.58 -27.36
C GLU A 80 10.41 -2.04 -27.97
N LYS A 81 10.19 -0.72 -27.93
CA LYS A 81 9.06 -0.01 -28.53
C LYS A 81 7.71 -0.66 -28.22
N PRO A 82 7.35 -0.82 -26.93
CA PRO A 82 6.04 -1.36 -26.57
C PRO A 82 4.91 -0.48 -27.11
N ALA A 83 3.77 -1.08 -27.40
CA ALA A 83 2.60 -0.33 -27.83
C ALA A 83 2.02 0.54 -26.69
N LEU A 84 2.24 0.12 -25.45
CA LEU A 84 1.87 0.83 -24.25
C LEU A 84 2.85 0.53 -23.12
N THR A 85 3.26 1.57 -22.40
CA THR A 85 3.94 1.43 -21.11
C THR A 85 3.00 1.88 -19.99
N ILE A 86 2.88 1.09 -18.93
CA ILE A 86 2.16 1.44 -17.71
C ILE A 86 3.21 1.54 -16.59
N LEU A 87 3.40 2.75 -16.07
CA LEU A 87 4.22 2.99 -14.88
C LEU A 87 3.29 2.93 -13.67
N THR A 88 3.67 2.15 -12.66
CA THR A 88 2.92 2.02 -11.41
C THR A 88 3.81 2.39 -10.23
N ASP A 89 3.31 3.25 -9.34
CA ASP A 89 4.04 3.74 -8.16
C ASP A 89 5.38 4.45 -8.48
N LEU A 90 5.49 4.95 -9.71
CA LEU A 90 6.62 5.77 -10.19
C LEU A 90 6.20 6.53 -11.44
N GLY A 91 6.87 7.67 -11.68
CA GLY A 91 6.73 8.45 -12.91
C GLY A 91 6.36 9.90 -12.71
N SER A 92 5.53 10.22 -11.70
CA SER A 92 5.07 11.60 -11.46
C SER A 92 6.22 12.53 -11.08
N GLY A 93 7.19 12.03 -10.31
CA GLY A 93 8.41 12.79 -9.99
C GLY A 93 9.38 12.95 -11.17
N TYR A 94 9.09 12.36 -12.33
CA TYR A 94 9.97 12.30 -13.50
C TYR A 94 9.29 12.83 -14.77
N LEU A 95 8.18 13.58 -14.67
CA LEU A 95 7.39 13.96 -15.85
C LEU A 95 8.20 14.76 -16.86
N ASP A 96 8.95 15.78 -16.45
CA ASP A 96 9.79 16.56 -17.39
C ASP A 96 10.78 15.67 -18.13
N PHE A 97 11.44 14.75 -17.42
CA PHE A 97 12.41 13.81 -17.99
C PHE A 97 11.73 12.83 -18.96
N LEU A 98 10.60 12.23 -18.57
CA LEU A 98 9.83 11.31 -19.41
C LEU A 98 9.30 12.03 -20.65
N THR A 99 8.74 13.23 -20.49
CA THR A 99 8.22 14.06 -21.58
C THR A 99 9.33 14.41 -22.57
N GLU A 100 10.49 14.86 -22.10
CA GLU A 100 11.64 15.17 -22.97
C GLU A 100 12.10 13.93 -23.76
N LYS A 101 12.21 12.78 -23.10
CA LYS A 101 12.81 11.59 -23.72
C LYS A 101 11.84 10.72 -24.51
N LEU A 102 10.54 10.79 -24.21
CA LEU A 102 9.52 9.84 -24.68
C LEU A 102 8.25 10.54 -25.22
N GLN A 103 8.33 11.79 -25.69
CA GLN A 103 7.19 12.62 -26.16
C GLN A 103 6.24 11.95 -27.20
N GLY A 104 6.63 10.86 -27.85
CA GLY A 104 5.79 10.10 -28.82
C GLY A 104 5.32 8.73 -28.35
N TYR A 105 5.62 8.33 -27.11
CA TYR A 105 5.26 7.01 -26.59
C TYR A 105 3.91 7.07 -25.86
N LYS A 106 3.08 6.04 -26.02
CA LYS A 106 1.85 5.89 -25.22
C LYS A 106 2.25 5.41 -23.83
N ILE A 107 2.11 6.27 -22.82
CA ILE A 107 2.45 5.96 -21.43
C ILE A 107 1.25 6.24 -20.53
N ILE A 108 0.91 5.29 -19.68
CA ILE A 108 0.01 5.49 -18.55
C ILE A 108 0.86 5.57 -17.28
N ILE A 109 0.62 6.55 -16.43
CA ILE A 109 1.29 6.74 -15.15
C ILE A 109 0.23 6.63 -14.05
N LEU A 110 0.30 5.57 -13.25
CA LEU A 110 -0.56 5.29 -12.11
C LEU A 110 0.25 5.49 -10.84
N ASP A 111 0.26 6.70 -10.30
CA ASP A 111 1.26 7.09 -9.31
C ASP A 111 0.74 8.19 -8.38
N HIS A 112 1.22 8.17 -7.14
CA HIS A 112 0.79 9.02 -6.04
C HIS A 112 1.84 10.05 -5.60
N HIS A 113 3.07 9.97 -6.13
CA HIS A 113 4.12 10.93 -5.84
C HIS A 113 3.77 12.35 -6.32
N GLN A 114 4.40 13.36 -5.72
CA GLN A 114 4.26 14.75 -6.16
C GLN A 114 4.69 14.88 -7.64
N PRO A 115 3.83 15.44 -8.51
CA PRO A 115 4.20 15.70 -9.90
C PRO A 115 5.33 16.72 -10.00
N VAL A 116 6.34 16.41 -10.81
CA VAL A 116 7.44 17.32 -11.15
C VAL A 116 7.52 17.44 -12.66
N GLY A 117 6.98 18.55 -13.18
CA GLY A 117 6.83 18.79 -14.60
C GLY A 117 5.42 18.52 -15.12
N GLU A 118 5.28 18.56 -16.45
CA GLU A 118 4.01 18.31 -17.13
C GLU A 118 4.09 17.04 -18.00
N PRO A 119 3.03 16.21 -18.03
CA PRO A 119 2.98 15.05 -18.89
C PRO A 119 2.91 15.46 -20.37
N ALA A 120 3.54 14.68 -21.24
CA ALA A 120 3.33 14.81 -22.68
C ALA A 120 1.86 14.58 -23.05
N GLU A 121 1.38 15.14 -24.16
CA GLU A 121 0.00 14.92 -24.64
C GLU A 121 -0.33 13.44 -24.88
N THR A 122 0.69 12.63 -25.14
CA THR A 122 0.59 11.19 -25.35
C THR A 122 0.50 10.38 -24.06
N PHE A 123 0.68 11.03 -22.90
CA PHE A 123 0.66 10.39 -21.59
C PHE A 123 -0.71 10.52 -20.94
N ILE A 124 -1.12 9.49 -20.22
CA ILE A 124 -2.28 9.51 -19.33
C ILE A 124 -1.74 9.47 -17.90
N HIS A 125 -1.92 10.56 -17.17
CA HIS A 125 -1.45 10.68 -15.79
C HIS A 125 -2.61 10.57 -14.82
N VAL A 126 -2.68 9.45 -14.10
CA VAL A 126 -3.66 9.21 -13.05
C VAL A 126 -2.96 9.43 -11.71
N ASN A 127 -3.17 10.61 -11.12
CA ASN A 127 -2.53 10.97 -9.86
C ASN A 127 -3.47 11.78 -8.94
N PRO A 128 -3.59 11.40 -7.65
CA PRO A 128 -4.48 12.05 -6.68
C PRO A 128 -4.18 13.54 -6.47
N HIS A 129 -2.92 13.96 -6.58
CA HIS A 129 -2.52 15.35 -6.35
C HIS A 129 -3.15 16.33 -7.35
N VAL A 130 -3.39 15.88 -8.60
CA VAL A 130 -4.06 16.69 -9.63
C VAL A 130 -5.50 17.05 -9.24
N HIS A 131 -6.11 16.24 -8.37
CA HIS A 131 -7.47 16.43 -7.84
C HIS A 131 -7.48 16.93 -6.38
N GLY A 132 -6.34 17.39 -5.86
CA GLY A 132 -6.22 17.88 -4.49
C GLY A 132 -6.41 16.81 -3.42
N VAL A 133 -6.04 15.55 -3.72
CA VAL A 133 -5.95 14.45 -2.76
C VAL A 133 -4.48 14.23 -2.39
N ASP A 134 -4.20 14.00 -1.10
CA ASP A 134 -2.82 13.83 -0.62
C ASP A 134 -2.31 12.41 -0.90
N GLY A 135 -1.50 12.24 -1.94
CA GLY A 135 -0.88 10.96 -2.28
C GLY A 135 -0.03 10.36 -1.15
N SER A 136 0.46 11.13 -0.18
CA SER A 136 1.26 10.57 0.92
C SER A 136 0.44 9.91 2.03
N LYS A 137 -0.89 10.00 1.97
CA LYS A 137 -1.79 9.62 3.08
C LYS A 137 -3.15 9.07 2.63
N ASP A 138 -3.71 9.65 1.60
CA ASP A 138 -5.12 9.47 1.23
C ASP A 138 -5.31 8.44 0.12
N LEU A 139 -4.27 8.18 -0.68
CA LEU A 139 -4.27 7.16 -1.72
C LEU A 139 -2.84 6.76 -2.15
N SER A 140 -2.55 5.46 -2.15
CA SER A 140 -1.25 4.90 -2.54
C SER A 140 -1.16 4.58 -4.04
N GLY A 141 0.04 4.28 -4.54
CA GLY A 141 0.28 3.80 -5.90
C GLY A 141 -0.49 2.52 -6.21
N SER A 142 -0.52 1.57 -5.28
CA SER A 142 -1.37 0.36 -5.39
C SER A 142 -2.86 0.67 -5.34
N GLY A 143 -3.28 1.70 -4.60
CA GLY A 143 -4.65 2.18 -4.59
C GLY A 143 -5.10 2.72 -5.95
N ILE A 144 -4.25 3.51 -6.61
CA ILE A 144 -4.49 4.02 -7.97
C ILE A 144 -4.52 2.87 -8.98
N ALA A 145 -3.57 1.94 -8.88
CA ALA A 145 -3.54 0.73 -9.70
C ALA A 145 -4.83 -0.10 -9.55
N TYR A 146 -5.36 -0.21 -8.33
CA TYR A 146 -6.64 -0.86 -8.07
C TYR A 146 -7.82 -0.12 -8.70
N MET A 147 -7.87 1.21 -8.61
CA MET A 147 -8.93 1.98 -9.27
C MET A 147 -8.92 1.77 -10.79
N ALA A 148 -7.73 1.78 -11.42
CA ALA A 148 -7.58 1.47 -12.85
C ALA A 148 -7.98 0.02 -13.16
N ALA A 149 -7.57 -0.96 -12.34
CA ALA A 149 -7.97 -2.36 -12.51
C ALA A 149 -9.50 -2.56 -12.37
N LYS A 150 -10.14 -1.91 -11.41
CA LYS A 150 -11.60 -1.97 -11.23
C LYS A 150 -12.34 -1.28 -12.38
N ALA A 151 -11.77 -0.22 -12.96
CA ALA A 151 -12.30 0.42 -14.16
C ALA A 151 -12.14 -0.45 -15.43
N LEU A 152 -11.08 -1.26 -15.51
CA LEU A 152 -10.93 -2.29 -16.54
C LEU A 152 -12.04 -3.33 -16.44
N ASP A 153 -12.23 -3.90 -15.26
CA ASP A 153 -13.28 -4.88 -14.98
C ASP A 153 -13.67 -4.83 -13.50
N LYS A 154 -14.98 -4.72 -13.22
CA LYS A 154 -15.51 -4.66 -11.85
C LYS A 154 -15.22 -5.92 -11.03
N SER A 155 -14.99 -7.05 -11.69
CA SER A 155 -14.60 -8.31 -11.04
C SER A 155 -13.23 -8.25 -10.37
N ASN A 156 -12.40 -7.24 -10.69
CA ASN A 156 -11.12 -6.97 -10.02
C ASN A 156 -11.28 -6.41 -8.59
N VAL A 157 -12.50 -6.33 -8.06
CA VAL A 157 -12.76 -5.96 -6.66
C VAL A 157 -12.05 -6.87 -5.66
N ASP A 158 -11.73 -8.11 -6.04
CA ASP A 158 -10.94 -9.04 -5.23
C ASP A 158 -9.48 -8.61 -5.03
N LEU A 159 -8.98 -7.69 -5.84
CA LEU A 159 -7.64 -7.11 -5.71
C LEU A 159 -7.57 -5.98 -4.68
N ALA A 160 -8.71 -5.56 -4.10
CA ALA A 160 -8.76 -4.50 -3.10
C ALA A 160 -7.89 -4.82 -1.86
N ALA A 161 -7.86 -6.08 -1.43
CA ALA A 161 -7.02 -6.52 -0.31
C ALA A 161 -5.51 -6.34 -0.60
N ILE A 162 -5.08 -6.54 -1.85
CA ILE A 162 -3.68 -6.31 -2.25
C ILE A 162 -3.35 -4.81 -2.29
N ALA A 163 -4.31 -3.97 -2.70
CA ALA A 163 -4.13 -2.52 -2.64
C ALA A 163 -3.99 -2.01 -1.19
N VAL A 164 -4.76 -2.60 -0.26
CA VAL A 164 -4.59 -2.30 1.18
C VAL A 164 -3.19 -2.69 1.66
N VAL A 165 -2.65 -3.84 1.23
CA VAL A 165 -1.27 -4.23 1.56
C VAL A 165 -0.25 -3.19 1.09
N GLY A 166 -0.39 -2.69 -0.14
CA GLY A 166 0.50 -1.65 -0.66
C GLY A 166 0.38 -0.33 0.10
N ALA A 167 -0.85 0.14 0.38
CA ALA A 167 -1.08 1.34 1.17
C ALA A 167 -0.51 1.25 2.61
N LEU A 168 -0.59 0.07 3.25
CA LEU A 168 0.06 -0.17 4.54
C LEU A 168 1.59 -0.24 4.42
N GLY A 169 2.09 -0.80 3.32
CA GLY A 169 3.52 -0.82 2.98
C GLY A 169 4.10 0.58 2.83
N ASP A 170 3.33 1.51 2.26
CA ASP A 170 3.64 2.94 2.14
C ASP A 170 3.30 3.76 3.40
N LEU A 171 2.94 3.07 4.50
CA LEU A 171 2.65 3.68 5.81
C LEU A 171 1.55 4.75 5.75
N GLN A 172 0.53 4.57 4.90
CA GLN A 172 -0.57 5.52 4.73
C GLN A 172 -1.65 5.45 5.82
N ASP A 173 -1.49 4.57 6.81
CA ASP A 173 -2.33 4.41 7.99
C ASP A 173 -2.18 5.58 8.99
N LYS A 174 -2.24 6.82 8.50
CA LYS A 174 -1.92 8.06 9.24
C LYS A 174 -3.16 8.73 9.85
N TYR A 175 -4.33 8.10 9.78
CA TYR A 175 -5.52 8.57 10.49
C TYR A 175 -5.57 8.03 11.93
N ASP A 176 -6.60 8.45 12.68
CA ASP A 176 -6.74 8.06 14.08
C ASP A 176 -6.67 6.54 14.26
N GLN A 177 -5.96 6.11 15.30
CA GLN A 177 -5.75 4.69 15.61
C GLN A 177 -5.22 3.87 14.43
N LYS A 178 -4.26 4.42 13.67
CA LYS A 178 -3.64 3.73 12.54
C LYS A 178 -4.64 3.28 11.47
N ALA A 179 -5.64 4.12 11.19
CA ALA A 179 -6.58 3.87 10.12
C ALA A 179 -6.04 4.38 8.77
N LEU A 180 -6.36 3.65 7.71
CA LEU A 180 -6.48 4.14 6.35
C LEU A 180 -7.79 4.94 6.24
N GLY A 181 -7.71 6.15 5.69
CA GLY A 181 -8.85 7.06 5.53
C GLY A 181 -8.93 7.62 4.11
N SER A 182 -9.83 8.59 3.90
CA SER A 182 -10.04 9.22 2.59
C SER A 182 -10.29 8.19 1.49
N LEU A 183 -9.61 8.26 0.35
CA LEU A 183 -9.86 7.34 -0.76
C LEU A 183 -9.39 5.91 -0.47
N ASN A 184 -8.38 5.71 0.40
CA ASN A 184 -8.02 4.37 0.87
C ASN A 184 -9.18 3.68 1.62
N GLU A 185 -10.02 4.44 2.34
CA GLU A 185 -11.18 3.88 3.06
C GLU A 185 -12.18 3.22 2.09
N ILE A 186 -12.33 3.77 0.89
CA ILE A 186 -13.21 3.20 -0.15
C ILE A 186 -12.70 1.82 -0.58
N ILE A 187 -11.38 1.67 -0.70
CA ILE A 187 -10.74 0.39 -1.07
C ILE A 187 -10.89 -0.63 0.06
N VAL A 188 -10.71 -0.19 1.31
CA VAL A 188 -10.97 -1.02 2.49
C VAL A 188 -12.43 -1.49 2.50
N GLN A 189 -13.38 -0.59 2.24
CA GLN A 189 -14.80 -0.91 2.20
C GLN A 189 -15.11 -1.93 1.09
N ASP A 190 -14.58 -1.75 -0.12
CA ASP A 190 -14.70 -2.74 -1.20
C ASP A 190 -14.21 -4.13 -0.76
N ALA A 191 -13.04 -4.20 -0.10
CA ALA A 191 -12.47 -5.46 0.35
C ALA A 191 -13.32 -6.13 1.45
N VAL A 192 -13.80 -5.35 2.43
CA VAL A 192 -14.60 -5.85 3.56
C VAL A 192 -15.99 -6.31 3.10
N GLU A 193 -16.69 -5.51 2.29
CA GLU A 193 -18.04 -5.83 1.81
C GLU A 193 -18.08 -7.09 0.95
N ASN A 194 -16.97 -7.41 0.28
CA ASN A 194 -16.84 -8.61 -0.54
C ASN A 194 -16.14 -9.79 0.19
N GLY A 195 -15.81 -9.63 1.48
CA GLY A 195 -15.25 -10.70 2.31
C GLY A 195 -13.78 -11.04 2.04
N TYR A 196 -13.02 -10.13 1.42
CA TYR A 196 -11.59 -10.29 1.15
C TYR A 196 -10.69 -9.77 2.28
N LEU A 197 -11.25 -9.00 3.22
CA LEU A 197 -10.51 -8.35 4.30
C LEU A 197 -11.39 -8.22 5.56
N GLU A 198 -10.79 -8.28 6.73
CA GLU A 198 -11.44 -7.97 8.01
C GLU A 198 -10.66 -6.87 8.72
N VAL A 199 -11.32 -5.79 9.12
CA VAL A 199 -10.69 -4.73 9.90
C VAL A 199 -11.10 -4.85 11.36
N LYS A 200 -10.13 -4.94 12.26
CA LYS A 200 -10.34 -4.99 13.72
C LYS A 200 -9.39 -4.08 14.47
N LYS A 201 -9.75 -3.72 15.70
CA LYS A 201 -8.86 -3.00 16.61
C LYS A 201 -8.06 -3.99 17.46
N ASP A 202 -6.74 -3.94 17.37
CA ASP A 202 -5.83 -4.83 18.09
C ASP A 202 -4.46 -4.16 18.29
N LEU A 203 -3.54 -4.81 18.98
CA LEU A 203 -2.15 -4.40 19.12
C LEU A 203 -1.45 -4.35 17.75
N ILE A 204 -0.84 -3.21 17.44
CA ILE A 204 -0.24 -2.90 16.12
C ILE A 204 1.24 -3.33 15.99
N PHE A 205 1.63 -4.39 16.68
CA PHE A 205 3.03 -4.82 16.70
C PHE A 205 3.47 -5.43 15.37
N PHE A 206 4.68 -5.07 14.95
CA PHE A 206 5.30 -5.68 13.77
C PHE A 206 5.49 -7.20 13.97
N GLY A 207 5.26 -7.96 12.90
CA GLY A 207 5.48 -9.41 12.94
C GLY A 207 4.38 -10.19 13.65
N ARG A 208 3.19 -9.60 13.80
CA ARG A 208 1.99 -10.19 14.39
C ARG A 208 1.76 -11.66 14.05
N GLU A 209 1.94 -12.01 12.78
CA GLU A 209 1.65 -13.35 12.24
C GLU A 209 2.81 -14.34 12.38
N THR A 210 4.06 -13.86 12.28
CA THR A 210 5.22 -14.72 12.00
C THR A 210 6.33 -14.63 13.03
N ARG A 211 6.37 -13.57 13.84
CA ARG A 211 7.44 -13.34 14.81
C ARG A 211 7.04 -13.86 16.18
N PRO A 212 7.95 -14.54 16.90
CA PRO A 212 7.77 -14.81 18.32
C PRO A 212 7.42 -13.52 19.07
N ILE A 213 6.48 -13.57 20.01
CA ILE A 213 5.90 -12.38 20.65
C ILE A 213 6.94 -11.47 21.31
N HIS A 214 7.99 -12.03 21.91
CA HIS A 214 9.09 -11.23 22.49
C HIS A 214 9.90 -10.49 21.42
N LYS A 215 10.09 -11.07 20.22
CA LYS A 215 10.73 -10.40 19.09
C LYS A 215 9.81 -9.38 18.44
N ALA A 216 8.51 -9.69 18.32
CA ALA A 216 7.51 -8.72 17.83
C ALA A 216 7.50 -7.47 18.71
N LEU A 217 7.51 -7.64 20.03
CA LEU A 217 7.58 -6.56 21.00
C LEU A 217 8.90 -5.77 20.89
N ALA A 218 10.04 -6.46 20.79
CA ALA A 218 11.34 -5.80 20.62
C ALA A 218 11.46 -5.04 19.27
N LEU A 219 10.86 -5.54 18.19
CA LEU A 219 10.90 -4.90 16.87
C LEU A 219 9.85 -3.79 16.70
N THR A 220 8.93 -3.62 17.65
CA THR A 220 7.93 -2.56 17.58
C THR A 220 8.60 -1.22 17.87
N THR A 221 8.68 -0.36 16.85
CA THR A 221 9.24 1.00 16.94
C THR A 221 8.19 2.10 16.79
N SER A 222 6.95 1.74 16.46
CA SER A 222 5.81 2.64 16.37
C SER A 222 4.57 1.97 17.01
N PRO A 223 4.24 2.28 18.28
CA PRO A 223 4.97 3.18 19.18
C PRO A 223 6.31 2.59 19.66
N TYR A 224 7.28 3.47 19.93
CA TYR A 224 8.51 3.07 20.61
C TYR A 224 8.24 2.87 22.10
N ILE A 225 8.72 1.77 22.68
CA ILE A 225 8.49 1.39 24.07
C ILE A 225 9.85 1.43 24.81
N PRO A 226 10.17 2.51 25.54
CA PRO A 226 11.49 2.69 26.15
C PRO A 226 11.88 1.54 27.08
N GLY A 227 13.05 0.94 26.85
CA GLY A 227 13.54 -0.19 27.63
C GLY A 227 12.92 -1.54 27.26
N ILE A 228 12.12 -1.61 26.20
CA ILE A 228 11.54 -2.85 25.65
C ILE A 228 11.83 -2.95 24.15
N SER A 229 11.52 -1.90 23.39
CA SER A 229 11.88 -1.81 21.96
C SER A 229 13.41 -1.86 21.80
N GLY A 230 13.88 -2.66 20.84
CA GLY A 230 15.28 -2.98 20.60
C GLY A 230 15.87 -4.03 21.55
N GLU A 231 15.13 -4.49 22.55
CA GLU A 231 15.66 -5.27 23.68
C GLU A 231 14.92 -6.61 23.83
N GLU A 232 15.38 -7.66 23.13
CA GLU A 232 14.72 -8.98 23.14
C GLU A 232 14.64 -9.60 24.54
N ASP A 233 15.71 -9.54 25.33
CA ASP A 233 15.77 -10.09 26.68
C ASP A 233 14.81 -9.37 27.63
N LYS A 234 14.71 -8.03 27.51
CA LYS A 234 13.77 -7.21 28.30
C LYS A 234 12.33 -7.46 27.88
N SER A 235 12.09 -7.64 26.58
CA SER A 235 10.78 -8.02 26.05
C SER A 235 10.34 -9.39 26.58
N LEU A 236 11.25 -10.36 26.64
CA LEU A 236 10.99 -11.68 27.22
C LEU A 236 10.69 -11.58 28.73
N ALA A 237 11.49 -10.82 29.47
CA ALA A 237 11.30 -10.59 30.90
C ALA A 237 9.98 -9.88 31.19
N PHE A 238 9.58 -8.91 30.36
CA PHE A 238 8.30 -8.21 30.47
C PHE A 238 7.12 -9.17 30.29
N LEU A 239 7.16 -10.03 29.27
CA LEU A 239 6.11 -11.04 29.07
C LEU A 239 6.02 -12.01 30.26
N ALA A 240 7.16 -12.42 30.80
CA ALA A 240 7.22 -13.29 31.97
C ALA A 240 6.63 -12.62 33.23
N SER A 241 6.89 -11.33 33.44
CA SER A 241 6.38 -10.59 34.62
C SER A 241 4.86 -10.46 34.62
N ILE A 242 4.23 -10.44 33.43
CA ILE A 242 2.77 -10.43 33.28
C ILE A 242 2.17 -11.83 33.07
N GLY A 243 2.98 -12.88 33.18
CA GLY A 243 2.52 -14.28 33.08
C GLY A 243 2.13 -14.73 31.67
N ILE A 244 2.54 -14.01 30.62
CA ILE A 244 2.35 -14.44 29.23
C ILE A 244 3.53 -15.33 28.84
N LYS A 245 3.25 -16.61 28.59
CA LYS A 245 4.27 -17.57 28.15
C LYS A 245 4.60 -17.33 26.67
N PRO A 246 5.87 -17.05 26.31
CA PRO A 246 6.28 -16.88 24.91
C PRO A 246 6.30 -18.19 24.10
N LYS A 247 6.25 -19.34 24.79
CA LYS A 247 6.22 -20.68 24.20
C LYS A 247 5.12 -21.55 24.81
N ILE A 248 4.60 -22.47 24.00
CA ILE A 248 3.82 -23.63 24.45
C ILE A 248 4.54 -24.88 23.95
N GLY A 249 5.05 -25.70 24.87
CA GLY A 249 6.03 -26.75 24.54
C GLY A 249 7.25 -26.13 23.86
N ASP A 250 7.64 -26.66 22.70
CA ASP A 250 8.76 -26.15 21.91
C ASP A 250 8.37 -25.06 20.89
N LYS A 251 7.07 -24.78 20.74
CA LYS A 251 6.57 -23.82 19.75
C LYS A 251 6.56 -22.40 20.30
N TRP A 252 7.26 -21.50 19.62
CA TRP A 252 7.13 -20.06 19.84
C TRP A 252 5.75 -19.56 19.44
N ARG A 253 5.18 -18.70 20.28
CA ARG A 253 3.91 -18.02 20.01
C ARG A 253 4.16 -16.67 19.37
N ALA A 254 3.37 -16.34 18.37
CA ALA A 254 3.24 -14.99 17.83
C ALA A 254 2.07 -14.24 18.49
N LEU A 255 1.88 -12.97 18.15
CA LEU A 255 0.79 -12.17 18.71
C LEU A 255 -0.59 -12.75 18.37
N ARG A 256 -0.75 -13.37 17.21
CA ARG A 256 -1.97 -14.08 16.81
C ARG A 256 -2.34 -15.26 17.72
N ASP A 257 -1.34 -15.85 18.40
CA ASP A 257 -1.54 -17.02 19.25
C ASP A 257 -1.93 -16.62 20.69
N LEU A 258 -1.99 -15.31 21.00
CA LEU A 258 -2.46 -14.81 22.29
C LEU A 258 -3.99 -14.77 22.33
N SER A 259 -4.54 -15.19 23.46
CA SER A 259 -5.96 -15.01 23.76
C SER A 259 -6.32 -13.53 23.94
N GLU A 260 -7.60 -13.19 23.81
CA GLU A 260 -8.08 -11.82 24.03
C GLU A 260 -7.79 -11.32 25.46
N GLU A 261 -7.81 -12.21 26.46
CA GLU A 261 -7.42 -11.88 27.83
C GLU A 261 -5.92 -11.54 27.93
N GLU A 262 -5.06 -12.34 27.31
CA GLU A 262 -3.62 -12.08 27.27
C GLU A 262 -3.30 -10.78 26.53
N LYS A 263 -3.96 -10.51 25.39
CA LYS A 263 -3.79 -9.25 24.64
C LYS A 263 -4.22 -8.05 25.47
N ARG A 264 -5.37 -8.11 26.16
CA ARG A 264 -5.82 -7.03 27.05
C ARG A 264 -4.82 -6.78 28.17
N LYS A 265 -4.33 -7.84 28.82
CA LYS A 265 -3.34 -7.75 29.89
C LYS A 265 -2.02 -7.15 29.41
N LEU A 266 -1.55 -7.60 28.23
CA LEU A 266 -0.36 -7.05 27.58
C LEU A 266 -0.53 -5.56 27.30
N CYS A 267 -1.66 -5.17 26.69
CA CYS A 267 -1.98 -3.80 26.36
C CYS A 267 -2.06 -2.91 27.60
N SER A 268 -2.83 -3.30 28.63
CA SER A 268 -3.01 -2.47 29.83
C SER A 268 -1.70 -2.28 30.59
N THR A 269 -0.91 -3.35 30.73
CA THR A 269 0.38 -3.26 31.44
C THR A 269 1.40 -2.43 30.66
N LEU A 270 1.41 -2.51 29.32
CA LEU A 270 2.26 -1.65 28.49
C LEU A 270 1.84 -0.18 28.58
N ALA A 271 0.53 0.10 28.60
CA ALA A 271 0.03 1.45 28.76
C ALA A 271 0.43 2.04 30.13
N GLU A 272 0.24 1.29 31.21
CA GLU A 272 0.69 1.69 32.57
C GLU A 272 2.21 1.92 32.62
N TYR A 273 2.97 1.01 32.00
CA TYR A 273 4.42 1.14 31.90
C TYR A 273 4.83 2.42 31.18
N LEU A 274 4.26 2.70 30.00
CA LEU A 274 4.55 3.91 29.22
C LEU A 274 4.16 5.19 29.98
N ILE A 275 2.99 5.21 30.61
CA ILE A 275 2.55 6.34 31.45
C ILE A 275 3.54 6.57 32.60
N SER A 276 3.96 5.51 33.30
CA SER A 276 4.93 5.60 34.40
C SER A 276 6.30 6.14 33.95
N LYS A 277 6.63 6.00 32.66
CA LYS A 277 7.86 6.49 32.04
C LYS A 277 7.70 7.88 31.42
N GLY A 278 6.52 8.49 31.46
CA GLY A 278 6.25 9.81 30.89
C GLY A 278 5.87 9.81 29.41
N PHE A 279 5.39 8.69 28.87
CA PHE A 279 5.02 8.49 27.46
C PHE A 279 3.50 8.21 27.28
N PRO A 280 2.59 9.11 27.70
CA PRO A 280 1.15 8.87 27.63
C PRO A 280 0.61 8.85 26.20
N LYS A 281 1.28 9.49 25.23
CA LYS A 281 0.84 9.48 23.82
C LYS A 281 1.09 8.12 23.19
N GLU A 282 2.22 7.52 23.47
CA GLU A 282 2.62 6.18 23.05
C GLU A 282 1.70 5.11 23.66
N ALA A 283 1.27 5.32 24.90
CA ALA A 283 0.29 4.44 25.55
C ALA A 283 -1.05 4.39 24.79
N LEU A 284 -1.49 5.53 24.24
CA LEU A 284 -2.72 5.63 23.45
C LEU A 284 -2.59 5.03 22.04
N SER A 285 -1.37 4.85 21.53
CA SER A 285 -1.12 4.32 20.19
C SER A 285 -0.72 2.84 20.15
N LEU A 286 -0.83 2.12 21.27
CA LEU A 286 -0.60 0.67 21.31
C LEU A 286 -1.63 -0.14 20.51
N VAL A 287 -2.84 0.39 20.38
CA VAL A 287 -3.97 -0.26 19.70
C VAL A 287 -4.36 0.57 18.49
N GLY A 288 -4.60 -0.10 17.38
CA GLY A 288 -5.02 0.50 16.13
C GLY A 288 -5.72 -0.48 15.22
N HIS A 289 -6.05 -0.03 14.01
CA HIS A 289 -6.66 -0.87 12.99
C HIS A 289 -5.64 -1.88 12.48
N VAL A 290 -6.05 -3.15 12.47
CA VAL A 290 -5.35 -4.26 11.86
C VAL A 290 -6.26 -4.78 10.75
N TYR A 291 -5.66 -4.89 9.56
CA TYR A 291 -6.28 -5.29 8.31
C TYR A 291 -5.95 -6.76 8.00
#